data_AF-A0AAQ4CRG0-F1
#
_entry.id   AF-A0AAQ4CRG0-F1
#
_cell.length_a   1.000
_cell.length_b   1.000
_cell.length_c   1.000
_cell.angle_alpha   90.00
_cell.angle_beta   90.00
_cell.angle_gamma   90.00
#
_symmetry.space_group_name_H-M   'P 1'
#
loop_
_entity.id
_entity.type
_entity.pdbx_description
1 polymer ?
#
loop_
_entity_poly.entity_id
_entity_poly.type
_entity_poly.pdbx_seq_one_letter_code
_entity_poly.pdbx_strand_id
1 'polypeptide(L)'
;MNIKKFTVIGAGNMGHGIAELAAIAGFEVWLNDINHEVLKNAINRIKWSLEKLYEKGNIKESSEKILDRIHITTNLEYALEDTDFMVEAVVEDINIKKQIFSKADIVTSSHSILATNTSSLPISEISSVVKKPERVIGMHFFYPPVLMKLVEIIKGNKTSENVVRRTYEIAKILGKEPIIIARDIPGFMVNRILFRLYDIACYLVENGKASIEEIDATAIYELGLPLGIFILQDFTGLDVNYLAMKAMNERGYNSYYCLSLENKVKTNQLGVKSGKGFYTYPTPGKFIKPIIPRDKLGKINALILISPAINEAAYLLRNNIASKEEIDKGCKLGLGWPMGVLEIADQYGIDEVVKTLSTLVSRYELNYLNPDPLLIQMVNENKLGVKSGKGFYTYS
;
A
#
# COMPACT_ATOMS: atom_id res chain seq x y z
N MET A 1 3.25 -17.82 20.99
CA MET A 1 4.49 -17.59 20.21
C MET A 1 5.43 -16.79 21.11
N ASN A 2 6.68 -17.20 21.29
CA ASN A 2 7.63 -16.48 22.16
C ASN A 2 8.54 -15.63 21.28
N ILE A 3 8.21 -14.35 21.09
CA ILE A 3 9.08 -13.36 20.44
C ILE A 3 9.59 -12.48 21.56
N LYS A 4 10.87 -12.61 21.89
CA LYS A 4 11.52 -11.80 22.92
C LYS A 4 12.12 -10.55 22.29
N LYS A 5 12.77 -10.68 21.13
CA LYS A 5 13.44 -9.56 20.45
C LYS A 5 12.82 -9.27 19.08
N PHE A 6 12.28 -8.07 18.92
CA PHE A 6 11.74 -7.54 17.67
C PHE A 6 12.72 -6.49 17.11
N THR A 7 13.21 -6.68 15.89
CA THR A 7 14.22 -5.79 15.32
C THR A 7 13.65 -5.03 14.14
N VAL A 8 13.84 -3.70 14.12
CA VAL A 8 13.44 -2.84 13.00
C VAL A 8 14.69 -2.22 12.39
N ILE A 9 14.90 -2.46 11.10
CA ILE A 9 16.05 -1.92 10.36
C ILE A 9 15.60 -0.73 9.51
N GLY A 10 16.15 0.45 9.77
CA GLY A 10 15.73 1.73 9.24
C GLY A 10 14.83 2.48 10.23
N ALA A 11 15.16 3.74 10.53
CA ALA A 11 14.43 4.59 11.48
C ALA A 11 13.74 5.79 10.81
N GLY A 12 13.53 5.71 9.50
CA GLY A 12 12.78 6.70 8.71
C GLY A 12 11.28 6.71 9.02
N ASN A 13 10.48 7.29 8.11
CA ASN A 13 9.04 7.51 8.32
C ASN A 13 8.24 6.23 8.61
N MET A 14 8.61 5.09 8.01
CA MET A 14 7.94 3.81 8.29
C MET A 14 8.54 3.13 9.52
N GLY A 15 9.86 3.03 9.59
CA GLY A 15 10.57 2.28 10.63
C GLY A 15 10.27 2.73 12.06
N HIS A 16 10.28 4.04 12.34
CA HIS A 16 9.97 4.51 13.69
C HIS A 16 8.54 4.15 14.13
N GLY A 17 7.56 4.23 13.22
CA GLY A 17 6.18 3.87 13.50
C GLY A 17 5.98 2.36 13.68
N ILE A 18 6.74 1.53 12.95
CA ILE A 18 6.74 0.08 13.14
C ILE A 18 7.36 -0.29 14.49
N ALA A 19 8.45 0.37 14.88
CA ALA A 19 9.07 0.20 16.20
C ALA A 19 8.12 0.62 17.33
N GLU A 20 7.43 1.75 17.18
CA GLU A 20 6.40 2.21 18.12
C GLU A 20 5.28 1.17 18.30
N LEU A 21 4.75 0.63 17.20
CA LEU A 21 3.71 -0.41 17.25
C LEU A 21 4.17 -1.65 18.01
N ALA A 22 5.40 -2.10 17.75
CA ALA A 22 5.97 -3.26 18.42
C ALA A 22 6.15 -3.01 19.93
N ALA A 23 6.64 -1.83 20.31
CA ALA A 23 6.81 -1.45 21.71
C ALA A 23 5.46 -1.31 22.45
N ILE A 24 4.45 -0.72 21.82
CA ILE A 24 3.07 -0.64 22.34
C ILE A 24 2.50 -2.05 22.58
N ALA A 25 2.80 -2.99 21.68
CA ALA A 25 2.37 -4.38 21.81
C ALA A 25 3.14 -5.19 22.87
N GLY A 26 4.14 -4.59 23.52
CA GLY A 26 4.90 -5.20 24.61
C GLY A 26 6.17 -5.95 24.20
N PHE A 27 6.63 -5.80 22.95
CA PHE A 27 7.91 -6.38 22.53
C PHE A 27 9.09 -5.53 22.99
N GLU A 28 10.22 -6.17 23.27
CA GLU A 28 11.52 -5.49 23.33
C GLU A 28 12.01 -5.23 21.90
N VAL A 29 12.27 -3.98 21.57
CA VAL A 29 12.52 -3.50 20.21
C VAL A 29 13.95 -3.02 20.04
N TRP A 30 14.65 -3.52 19.03
CA TRP A 30 15.92 -2.94 18.57
C TRP A 30 15.69 -2.16 17.30
N LEU A 31 15.78 -0.83 17.39
CA LEU A 31 15.67 0.07 16.25
C LEU A 31 17.07 0.44 15.75
N ASN A 32 17.36 0.04 14.52
CA ASN A 32 18.64 0.29 13.88
C ASN A 32 18.52 1.32 12.75
N ASP A 33 19.51 2.20 12.63
CA ASP A 33 19.74 3.03 11.46
C ASP A 33 21.23 3.37 11.39
N ILE A 34 21.77 3.58 10.19
CA ILE A 34 23.17 3.98 10.02
C ILE A 34 23.45 5.38 10.59
N ASN A 35 22.42 6.20 10.77
CA ASN A 35 22.53 7.58 11.21
C ASN A 35 21.94 7.80 12.61
N HIS A 36 22.80 8.19 13.55
CA HIS A 36 22.41 8.47 14.94
C HIS A 36 21.40 9.62 15.08
N GLU A 37 21.49 10.66 14.25
CA GLU A 37 20.51 11.76 14.26
C GLU A 37 19.13 11.30 13.77
N VAL A 38 19.07 10.36 12.81
CA VAL A 38 17.80 9.75 12.39
C VAL A 38 17.19 8.95 13.54
N LEU A 39 18.00 8.18 14.28
CA LEU A 39 17.53 7.45 15.48
C LEU A 39 17.01 8.40 16.56
N LYS A 40 17.73 9.48 16.87
CA LYS A 40 17.30 10.49 17.85
C LYS A 40 15.98 11.13 17.43
N ASN A 41 15.84 11.49 16.16
CA ASN A 41 14.59 12.03 15.62
C ASN A 41 13.45 11.02 15.66
N ALA A 42 13.72 9.73 15.39
CA ALA A 42 12.75 8.67 15.52
C ALA A 42 12.23 8.56 16.96
N ILE A 43 13.12 8.52 17.97
CA ILE A 43 12.72 8.49 19.38
C ILE A 43 11.87 9.70 19.77
N ASN A 44 12.23 10.90 19.33
CA ASN A 44 11.42 12.11 19.59
C ASN A 44 10.01 12.01 18.97
N ARG A 45 9.89 11.47 17.76
CA ARG A 45 8.60 11.26 17.09
C ARG A 45 7.75 10.21 17.80
N ILE A 46 8.37 9.09 18.18
CA ILE A 46 7.71 8.03 18.95
C ILE A 46 7.21 8.60 20.28
N LYS A 47 8.06 9.32 21.03
CA LYS A 47 7.67 9.95 22.29
C LYS A 47 6.45 10.86 22.12
N TRP A 48 6.50 11.76 21.15
CA TRP A 48 5.39 12.67 20.85
C TRP A 48 4.10 11.91 20.49
N SER A 49 4.22 10.86 19.66
CA SER A 49 3.08 10.03 19.25
C SER A 49 2.46 9.31 20.45
N LEU A 50 3.29 8.67 21.30
CA LEU A 50 2.85 7.99 22.51
C LEU A 50 2.14 8.94 23.48
N GLU A 51 2.67 10.15 23.69
CA GLU A 51 2.00 11.18 24.50
C GLU A 51 0.61 11.52 23.94
N LYS A 52 0.47 11.67 22.62
CA LYS A 52 -0.83 11.93 21.97
C LYS A 52 -1.79 10.76 22.04
N LEU A 53 -1.31 9.52 21.93
CA LEU A 53 -2.13 8.33 22.08
C LEU A 53 -2.60 8.17 23.53
N TYR A 54 -1.74 8.48 24.50
CA TYR A 54 -2.07 8.43 25.92
C TYR A 54 -3.11 9.50 26.29
N GLU A 55 -2.91 10.75 25.87
CA GLU A 55 -3.87 11.86 26.06
C GLU A 55 -5.27 11.52 25.52
N LYS A 56 -5.35 10.80 24.39
CA LYS A 56 -6.60 10.37 23.76
C LYS A 56 -7.18 9.08 24.34
N GLY A 57 -6.49 8.44 25.29
CA GLY A 57 -6.90 7.16 25.89
C GLY A 57 -6.78 5.94 24.96
N ASN A 58 -6.02 6.06 23.87
CA ASN A 58 -5.77 4.95 22.93
C ASN A 58 -4.80 3.92 23.48
N ILE A 59 -3.92 4.32 24.40
CA ILE A 59 -2.99 3.44 25.13
C ILE A 59 -3.13 3.66 26.64
N LYS A 60 -2.83 2.62 27.43
CA LYS A 60 -2.96 2.63 28.90
C LYS A 60 -1.63 2.83 29.62
N GLU A 61 -0.53 2.37 29.02
CA GLU A 61 0.81 2.52 29.59
C GLU A 61 1.38 3.91 29.27
N SER A 62 2.22 4.45 30.15
CA SER A 62 2.85 5.74 29.92
C SER A 62 3.87 5.67 28.79
N SER A 63 4.16 6.83 28.19
CA SER A 63 5.14 6.92 27.10
C SER A 63 6.53 6.46 27.55
N GLU A 64 6.94 6.75 28.79
CA GLU A 64 8.24 6.33 29.33
C GLU A 64 8.37 4.80 29.38
N LYS A 65 7.37 4.11 29.92
CA LYS A 65 7.41 2.63 30.02
C LYS A 65 7.47 1.94 28.66
N ILE A 66 6.81 2.50 27.65
CA ILE A 66 6.85 1.95 26.30
C ILE A 66 8.20 2.26 25.65
N LEU A 67 8.75 3.46 25.87
CA LEU A 67 10.07 3.85 25.36
C LEU A 67 11.21 3.02 25.98
N ASP A 68 11.09 2.59 27.24
CA ASP A 68 12.08 1.72 27.90
C ASP A 68 12.28 0.38 27.18
N ARG A 69 11.31 -0.05 26.35
CA ARG A 69 11.42 -1.25 25.51
C ARG A 69 12.20 -1.02 24.22
N ILE A 70 12.54 0.22 23.88
CA ILE A 70 13.16 0.58 22.59
C ILE A 70 14.65 0.87 22.78
N HIS A 71 15.46 -0.02 22.22
CA HIS A 71 16.92 0.07 22.20
C HIS A 71 17.37 0.58 20.82
N ILE A 72 18.07 1.71 20.77
CA ILE A 72 18.60 2.25 19.51
C ILE A 72 20.06 1.88 19.30
N THR A 73 20.46 1.61 18.06
CA THR A 73 21.86 1.35 17.73
C THR A 73 22.18 1.66 16.27
N THR A 74 23.40 2.11 16.00
CA THR A 74 23.92 2.22 14.63
C THR A 74 24.60 0.96 14.13
N ASN A 75 24.85 -0.01 15.01
CA ASN A 75 25.47 -1.29 14.67
C ASN A 75 24.41 -2.31 14.25
N LEU A 76 24.40 -2.66 12.96
CA LEU A 76 23.46 -3.62 12.38
C LEU A 76 23.63 -5.04 12.96
N GLU A 77 24.85 -5.50 13.21
CA GLU A 77 25.10 -6.84 13.77
C GLU A 77 24.51 -6.95 15.17
N TYR A 78 24.81 -5.97 16.02
CA TYR A 78 24.28 -5.91 17.38
C TYR A 78 22.75 -5.84 17.41
N ALA A 79 22.14 -5.10 16.48
CA ALA A 79 20.69 -5.09 16.33
C ALA A 79 20.12 -6.47 15.98
N LEU A 80 20.81 -7.22 15.13
CA LEU A 80 20.37 -8.52 14.60
C LEU A 80 20.62 -9.70 15.55
N GLU A 81 21.61 -9.63 16.44
CA GLU A 81 21.90 -10.69 17.43
C GLU A 81 20.62 -11.11 18.19
N ASP A 82 20.38 -12.42 18.31
CA ASP A 82 19.20 -12.99 18.99
C ASP A 82 17.82 -12.47 18.52
N THR A 83 17.74 -11.87 17.34
CA THR A 83 16.45 -11.39 16.78
C THR A 83 15.51 -12.56 16.50
N ASP A 84 14.29 -12.50 17.01
CA ASP A 84 13.23 -13.48 16.70
C ASP A 84 12.42 -13.07 15.46
N PHE A 85 12.18 -11.77 15.32
CA PHE A 85 11.40 -11.20 14.23
C PHE A 85 12.01 -9.87 13.77
N MET A 86 12.40 -9.80 12.50
CA MET A 86 12.96 -8.60 11.89
C MET A 86 11.94 -7.96 10.95
N VAL A 87 11.82 -6.64 10.96
CA VAL A 87 11.17 -5.85 9.89
C VAL A 87 12.17 -4.86 9.31
N GLU A 88 12.54 -5.05 8.05
CA GLU A 88 13.36 -4.11 7.29
C GLU A 88 12.48 -3.02 6.66
N ALA A 89 12.80 -1.74 6.89
CA ALA A 89 12.09 -0.56 6.41
C ALA A 89 13.07 0.57 6.01
N VAL A 90 14.15 0.23 5.31
CA VAL A 90 15.11 1.15 4.71
C VAL A 90 14.65 1.61 3.31
N VAL A 91 15.50 2.38 2.64
CA VAL A 91 15.29 2.87 1.28
C VAL A 91 14.88 1.75 0.30
N GLU A 92 14.06 2.10 -0.68
CA GLU A 92 13.50 1.16 -1.67
C GLU A 92 14.53 0.82 -2.77
N ASP A 93 15.66 0.23 -2.36
CA ASP A 93 16.73 -0.23 -3.24
C ASP A 93 17.00 -1.73 -3.03
N ILE A 94 16.96 -2.49 -4.12
CA ILE A 94 17.06 -3.95 -4.07
C ILE A 94 18.44 -4.44 -3.61
N ASN A 95 19.52 -3.71 -3.94
CA ASN A 95 20.88 -4.10 -3.57
C ASN A 95 21.09 -3.86 -2.08
N ILE A 96 20.64 -2.72 -1.56
CA ILE A 96 20.72 -2.41 -0.13
C ILE A 96 19.92 -3.44 0.68
N LYS A 97 18.68 -3.77 0.25
CA LYS A 97 17.87 -4.79 0.93
C LYS A 97 18.54 -6.17 0.89
N LYS A 98 19.10 -6.59 -0.26
CA LYS A 98 19.86 -7.84 -0.35
C LYS A 98 21.07 -7.85 0.60
N GLN A 99 21.80 -6.74 0.74
CA GLN A 99 22.92 -6.65 1.70
C GLN A 99 22.45 -6.86 3.15
N ILE A 100 21.37 -6.19 3.55
CA ILE A 100 20.77 -6.33 4.90
C ILE A 100 20.31 -7.77 5.12
N PHE A 101 19.60 -8.38 4.18
CA PHE A 101 19.09 -9.74 4.30
C PHE A 101 20.21 -10.79 4.30
N SER A 102 21.28 -10.58 3.52
CA SER A 102 22.47 -11.44 3.57
C SER A 102 23.15 -11.35 4.94
N LYS A 103 23.24 -10.15 5.52
CA LYS A 103 23.77 -9.98 6.87
C LYS A 103 22.89 -10.63 7.93
N ALA A 104 21.57 -10.45 7.84
CA ALA A 104 20.61 -11.09 8.71
C ALA A 104 20.66 -12.62 8.63
N ASP A 105 20.89 -13.20 7.44
CA ASP A 105 21.08 -14.64 7.27
C ASP A 105 22.29 -15.19 8.06
N ILE A 106 23.36 -14.40 8.16
CA ILE A 106 24.59 -14.78 8.88
C ILE A 106 24.41 -14.65 10.41
N VAL A 107 23.81 -13.56 10.86
CA VAL A 107 23.79 -13.18 12.29
C VAL A 107 22.62 -13.82 13.05
N THR A 108 21.44 -13.93 12.42
CA THR A 108 20.23 -14.36 13.12
C THR A 108 20.12 -15.89 13.16
N SER A 109 19.50 -16.42 14.22
CA SER A 109 19.21 -17.85 14.34
C SER A 109 18.32 -18.33 13.18
N SER A 110 18.39 -19.60 12.78
CA SER A 110 17.57 -20.07 11.66
C SER A 110 16.04 -20.11 11.91
N HIS A 111 15.60 -19.87 13.15
CA HIS A 111 14.19 -19.80 13.53
C HIS A 111 13.59 -18.39 13.41
N SER A 112 14.45 -17.38 13.20
CA SER A 112 14.06 -15.98 13.05
C SER A 112 13.29 -15.77 11.74
N ILE A 113 12.26 -14.93 11.80
CA ILE A 113 11.52 -14.49 10.61
C ILE A 113 12.11 -13.17 10.13
N LEU A 114 12.36 -13.08 8.82
CA LEU A 114 12.94 -11.90 8.19
C LEU A 114 11.88 -11.23 7.30
N ALA A 115 11.22 -10.20 7.82
CA ALA A 115 10.22 -9.45 7.08
C ALA A 115 10.80 -8.18 6.43
N THR A 116 10.25 -7.77 5.29
CA THR A 116 10.52 -6.47 4.67
C THR A 116 9.23 -5.69 4.47
N ASN A 117 9.28 -4.38 4.72
CA ASN A 117 8.21 -3.41 4.51
C ASN A 117 8.23 -2.81 3.08
N THR A 118 8.99 -3.41 2.15
CA THR A 118 9.00 -2.94 0.75
C THR A 118 7.58 -2.82 0.20
N SER A 119 7.35 -1.82 -0.67
CA SER A 119 6.04 -1.53 -1.27
C SER A 119 5.92 -2.07 -2.70
N SER A 120 7.07 -2.41 -3.32
CA SER A 120 7.11 -2.75 -4.75
C SER A 120 8.15 -3.80 -5.14
N LEU A 121 9.16 -4.06 -4.29
CA LEU A 121 10.24 -4.99 -4.65
C LEU A 121 9.81 -6.45 -4.40
N PRO A 122 10.17 -7.38 -5.31
CA PRO A 122 9.83 -8.78 -5.14
C PRO A 122 10.50 -9.40 -3.90
N ILE A 123 9.68 -9.97 -3.02
CA ILE A 123 10.13 -10.74 -1.85
C ILE A 123 11.01 -11.92 -2.28
N SER A 124 10.65 -12.56 -3.38
CA SER A 124 11.40 -13.64 -4.03
C SER A 124 12.80 -13.19 -4.43
N GLU A 125 12.96 -11.95 -4.90
CA GLU A 125 14.26 -11.41 -5.26
C GLU A 125 15.11 -11.08 -4.02
N ILE A 126 14.51 -10.47 -3.00
CA ILE A 126 15.19 -10.17 -1.71
C ILE A 126 15.65 -11.48 -1.03
N SER A 127 14.80 -12.51 -1.02
CA SER A 127 15.09 -13.79 -0.38
C SER A 127 16.21 -14.59 -1.06
N SER A 128 16.59 -14.26 -2.31
CA SER A 128 17.57 -15.02 -3.09
C SER A 128 18.98 -15.09 -2.48
N VAL A 129 19.30 -14.17 -1.57
CA VAL A 129 20.61 -14.08 -0.88
C VAL A 129 20.60 -14.71 0.52
N VAL A 130 19.47 -15.29 0.93
CA VAL A 130 19.27 -15.95 2.23
C VAL A 130 19.32 -17.45 2.03
N LYS A 131 20.13 -18.19 2.80
CA LYS A 131 20.28 -19.65 2.66
C LYS A 131 18.99 -20.41 2.95
N LYS A 132 18.19 -19.92 3.89
CA LYS A 132 16.86 -20.44 4.25
C LYS A 132 15.76 -19.44 3.86
N PRO A 133 15.49 -19.29 2.55
CA PRO A 133 14.56 -18.27 2.04
C PRO A 133 13.12 -18.48 2.51
N GLU A 134 12.77 -19.67 3.00
CA GLU A 134 11.43 -20.00 3.51
C GLU A 134 10.98 -19.20 4.74
N ARG A 135 11.92 -18.49 5.39
CA ARG A 135 11.69 -17.59 6.52
C ARG A 135 11.60 -16.11 6.16
N VAL A 136 11.74 -15.78 4.88
CA VAL A 136 11.64 -14.41 4.36
C VAL A 136 10.21 -14.13 3.94
N ILE A 137 9.68 -12.96 4.28
CA ILE A 137 8.30 -12.57 3.98
C ILE A 137 8.16 -11.06 3.75
N GLY A 138 7.16 -10.64 2.99
CA GLY A 138 6.74 -9.23 2.96
C GLY A 138 5.76 -8.93 4.09
N MET A 139 5.94 -7.80 4.76
CA MET A 139 5.03 -7.26 5.77
C MET A 139 4.90 -5.76 5.53
N HIS A 140 4.08 -5.41 4.52
CA HIS A 140 3.95 -4.05 4.02
C HIS A 140 2.89 -3.27 4.81
N PHE A 141 3.35 -2.35 5.64
CA PHE A 141 2.54 -1.43 6.41
C PHE A 141 2.14 -0.21 5.59
N PHE A 142 1.01 0.41 5.94
CA PHE A 142 0.52 1.63 5.29
C PHE A 142 0.86 2.86 6.14
N TYR A 143 1.26 3.95 5.48
CA TYR A 143 1.63 5.17 6.18
C TYR A 143 0.39 6.01 6.58
N PRO A 144 0.36 6.59 7.80
CA PRO A 144 1.26 6.35 8.93
C PRO A 144 1.01 4.99 9.61
N PRO A 145 2.05 4.19 9.93
CA PRO A 145 1.87 2.83 10.45
C PRO A 145 1.02 2.77 11.69
N VAL A 146 1.17 3.70 12.64
CA VAL A 146 0.45 3.70 13.91
C VAL A 146 -1.06 3.85 13.73
N LEU A 147 -1.49 4.61 12.72
CA LEU A 147 -2.90 4.94 12.47
C LEU A 147 -3.58 3.95 11.50
N MET A 148 -2.85 3.50 10.49
CA MET A 148 -3.41 2.63 9.46
C MET A 148 -3.60 1.20 10.01
N LYS A 149 -4.77 0.62 9.77
CA LYS A 149 -5.11 -0.73 10.26
C LYS A 149 -4.56 -1.84 9.38
N LEU A 150 -4.46 -1.60 8.07
CA LEU A 150 -4.07 -2.62 7.10
C LEU A 150 -2.57 -2.94 7.18
N VAL A 151 -2.23 -4.21 6.97
CA VAL A 151 -0.89 -4.66 6.60
C VAL A 151 -1.03 -5.77 5.54
N GLU A 152 -0.25 -5.70 4.47
CA GLU A 152 -0.16 -6.77 3.47
C GLU A 152 0.92 -7.78 3.90
N ILE A 153 0.55 -9.06 3.99
CA ILE A 153 1.48 -10.17 4.24
C ILE A 153 1.76 -10.85 2.91
N ILE A 154 2.95 -10.64 2.35
CA ILE A 154 3.28 -11.03 0.98
C ILE A 154 4.20 -12.25 0.97
N LYS A 155 3.75 -13.31 0.32
CA LYS A 155 4.56 -14.52 0.14
C LYS A 155 5.56 -14.32 -0.99
N GLY A 156 6.82 -14.61 -0.73
CA GLY A 156 7.77 -14.94 -1.80
C GLY A 156 7.58 -16.40 -2.23
N ASN A 157 8.17 -16.78 -3.36
CA ASN A 157 8.03 -18.11 -3.96
C ASN A 157 8.40 -19.27 -3.02
N LYS A 158 9.27 -19.04 -2.03
CA LYS A 158 9.75 -20.06 -1.08
C LYS A 158 9.20 -19.88 0.34
N THR A 159 8.48 -18.80 0.63
CA THR A 159 8.00 -18.50 1.99
C THR A 159 7.12 -19.64 2.52
N SER A 160 7.46 -20.18 3.68
CA SER A 160 6.69 -21.28 4.28
C SER A 160 5.35 -20.83 4.87
N GLU A 161 4.34 -21.69 4.83
CA GLU A 161 3.03 -21.42 5.44
C GLU A 161 3.13 -21.14 6.95
N ASN A 162 4.08 -21.77 7.64
CA ASN A 162 4.33 -21.48 9.05
C ASN A 162 4.75 -20.02 9.24
N VAL A 163 5.65 -19.50 8.40
CA VAL A 163 6.09 -18.10 8.46
C VAL A 163 4.94 -17.15 8.14
N VAL A 164 4.09 -17.47 7.16
CA VAL A 164 2.86 -16.70 6.85
C VAL A 164 1.96 -16.63 8.08
N ARG A 165 1.63 -17.78 8.68
CA ARG A 165 0.76 -17.85 9.86
C ARG A 165 1.34 -17.08 11.04
N ARG A 166 2.64 -17.25 11.33
CA ARG A 166 3.32 -16.54 12.42
C ARG A 166 3.29 -15.02 12.20
N THR A 167 3.59 -14.55 11.00
CA THR A 167 3.56 -13.13 10.66
C THR A 167 2.14 -12.56 10.72
N TYR A 168 1.13 -13.33 10.30
CA TYR A 168 -0.28 -12.94 10.44
C TYR A 168 -0.66 -12.75 11.92
N GLU A 169 -0.30 -13.68 12.80
CA GLU A 169 -0.56 -13.58 14.24
C GLU A 169 0.16 -12.37 14.85
N ILE A 170 1.40 -12.08 14.44
CA ILE A 170 2.15 -10.91 14.88
C ILE A 170 1.46 -9.62 14.42
N ALA A 171 1.02 -9.54 13.16
CA ALA A 171 0.25 -8.40 12.69
C ALA A 171 -1.00 -8.15 13.55
N LYS A 172 -1.72 -9.20 13.95
CA LYS A 172 -2.86 -9.08 14.87
C LYS A 172 -2.45 -8.55 16.25
N ILE A 173 -1.33 -9.02 16.80
CA ILE A 173 -0.79 -8.54 18.08
C ILE A 173 -0.41 -7.06 18.01
N LEU A 174 0.15 -6.61 16.88
CA LEU A 174 0.44 -5.19 16.61
C LEU A 174 -0.81 -4.32 16.37
N GLY A 175 -2.01 -4.86 16.64
CA GLY A 175 -3.28 -4.15 16.44
C GLY A 175 -3.66 -3.96 14.96
N LYS A 176 -3.06 -4.75 14.05
CA LYS A 176 -3.34 -4.67 12.61
C LYS A 176 -4.40 -5.66 12.16
N GLU A 177 -4.83 -5.42 10.95
CA GLU A 177 -5.77 -6.24 10.20
C GLU A 177 -5.08 -6.75 8.93
N PRO A 178 -4.34 -7.87 9.03
CA PRO A 178 -3.60 -8.41 7.91
C PRO A 178 -4.52 -8.95 6.81
N ILE A 179 -3.99 -8.91 5.59
CA ILE A 179 -4.45 -9.63 4.40
C ILE A 179 -3.27 -10.39 3.80
N ILE A 180 -3.52 -11.54 3.19
CA ILE A 180 -2.47 -12.40 2.63
C ILE A 180 -2.44 -12.22 1.11
N ILE A 181 -1.25 -11.94 0.59
CA ILE A 181 -0.96 -11.89 -0.83
C ILE A 181 -0.18 -13.15 -1.19
N ALA A 182 -0.78 -14.01 -2.00
CA ALA A 182 -0.33 -15.37 -2.25
C ALA A 182 1.04 -15.47 -2.93
N ARG A 183 1.46 -14.40 -3.63
CA ARG A 183 2.75 -14.28 -4.31
C ARG A 183 3.13 -12.81 -4.49
N ASP A 184 4.42 -12.54 -4.63
CA ASP A 184 4.94 -11.20 -4.85
C ASP A 184 4.84 -10.78 -6.33
N ILE A 185 3.84 -9.95 -6.63
CA ILE A 185 3.68 -9.31 -7.94
C ILE A 185 3.95 -7.79 -7.84
N PRO A 186 4.25 -7.11 -8.95
CA PRO A 186 4.43 -5.66 -8.95
C PRO A 186 3.23 -4.93 -8.35
N GLY A 187 3.49 -4.13 -7.31
CA GLY A 187 2.49 -3.36 -6.57
C GLY A 187 1.59 -4.16 -5.62
N PHE A 188 1.90 -5.45 -5.41
CA PHE A 188 1.14 -6.39 -4.60
C PHE A 188 -0.36 -6.36 -4.91
N MET A 189 -1.19 -5.81 -4.02
CA MET A 189 -2.64 -5.77 -4.20
C MET A 189 -3.16 -4.33 -4.16
N VAL A 190 -2.99 -3.61 -3.04
CA VAL A 190 -3.62 -2.30 -2.88
C VAL A 190 -3.05 -1.25 -3.83
N ASN A 191 -1.72 -1.14 -3.92
CA ASN A 191 -1.08 -0.18 -4.84
C ASN A 191 -1.39 -0.51 -6.30
N ARG A 192 -1.41 -1.81 -6.62
CA ARG A 192 -1.75 -2.29 -7.96
C ARG A 192 -3.17 -1.88 -8.40
N ILE A 193 -4.15 -1.98 -7.50
CA ILE A 193 -5.52 -1.51 -7.75
C ILE A 193 -5.57 0.02 -7.84
N LEU A 194 -4.93 0.72 -6.90
CA LEU A 194 -4.92 2.19 -6.83
C LEU A 194 -4.33 2.82 -8.09
N PHE A 195 -3.25 2.26 -8.62
CA PHE A 195 -2.57 2.79 -9.78
C PHE A 195 -3.39 2.71 -11.06
N ARG A 196 -4.39 1.83 -11.15
CA ARG A 196 -5.36 1.86 -12.26
C ARG A 196 -6.24 3.11 -12.27
N LEU A 197 -6.59 3.65 -11.10
CA LEU A 197 -7.28 4.94 -11.00
C LEU A 197 -6.37 6.08 -11.45
N TYR A 198 -5.09 6.02 -11.06
CA TYR A 198 -4.11 7.06 -11.43
C TYR A 198 -3.87 7.06 -12.94
N ASP A 199 -3.70 5.89 -13.55
CA ASP A 199 -3.48 5.71 -14.98
C ASP A 199 -4.63 6.35 -15.79
N ILE A 200 -5.87 5.96 -15.49
CA ILE A 200 -7.03 6.44 -16.27
C ILE A 200 -7.32 7.92 -16.00
N ALA A 201 -7.16 8.38 -14.76
CA ALA A 201 -7.31 9.80 -14.42
C ALA A 201 -6.30 10.66 -15.19
N CYS A 202 -5.03 10.25 -15.22
CA CYS A 202 -4.00 10.97 -15.96
C CYS A 202 -4.27 10.96 -17.47
N TYR A 203 -4.64 9.80 -18.03
CA TYR A 203 -5.00 9.70 -19.44
C TYR A 203 -6.10 10.69 -19.82
N LEU A 204 -7.19 10.75 -19.03
CA LEU A 204 -8.32 11.64 -19.30
C LEU A 204 -7.92 13.12 -19.27
N VAL A 205 -7.06 13.50 -18.32
CA VAL A 205 -6.59 14.88 -18.19
C VAL A 205 -5.65 15.26 -19.34
N GLU A 206 -4.65 14.42 -19.64
CA GLU A 206 -3.67 14.71 -20.69
C GLU A 206 -4.26 14.77 -22.10
N ASN A 207 -5.35 14.02 -22.32
CA ASN A 207 -6.05 13.98 -23.60
C ASN A 207 -7.26 14.95 -23.65
N GLY A 208 -7.33 15.91 -22.71
CA GLY A 208 -8.35 16.96 -22.69
C GLY A 208 -9.79 16.45 -22.54
N LYS A 209 -9.98 15.26 -21.97
CA LYS A 209 -11.29 14.65 -21.75
C LYS A 209 -11.92 15.08 -20.42
N ALA A 210 -11.08 15.49 -19.46
CA ALA A 210 -11.48 15.96 -18.15
C ALA A 210 -10.48 16.97 -17.62
N SER A 211 -10.92 17.87 -16.76
CA SER A 211 -10.06 18.62 -15.86
C SER A 211 -9.76 17.82 -14.59
N ILE A 212 -8.69 18.21 -13.90
CA ILE A 212 -8.30 17.63 -12.60
C ILE A 212 -9.47 17.72 -11.59
N GLU A 213 -10.17 18.87 -11.56
CA GLU A 213 -11.29 19.09 -10.64
C GLU A 213 -12.50 18.20 -10.96
N GLU A 214 -12.80 17.94 -12.23
CA GLU A 214 -13.90 17.04 -12.63
C GLU A 214 -13.62 15.59 -12.23
N ILE A 215 -12.37 15.14 -12.37
CA ILE A 215 -11.94 13.81 -11.91
C ILE A 215 -12.07 13.70 -10.39
N ASP A 216 -11.54 14.68 -9.66
CA ASP A 216 -11.57 14.67 -8.20
C ASP A 216 -12.99 14.88 -7.64
N ALA A 217 -13.85 15.64 -8.33
CA ALA A 217 -15.26 15.77 -7.97
C ALA A 217 -16.00 14.44 -8.13
N THR A 218 -15.76 13.71 -9.23
CA THR A 218 -16.35 12.38 -9.47
C THR A 218 -15.89 11.38 -8.41
N ALA A 219 -14.58 11.37 -8.12
CA ALA A 219 -14.00 10.53 -7.07
C ALA A 219 -14.62 10.79 -5.69
N ILE A 220 -14.78 12.05 -5.30
CA ILE A 220 -15.27 12.40 -3.96
C ILE A 220 -16.79 12.25 -3.85
N TYR A 221 -17.54 12.81 -4.81
CA TYR A 221 -18.99 12.97 -4.67
C TYR A 221 -19.81 11.80 -5.23
N GLU A 222 -19.29 11.06 -6.21
CA GLU A 222 -19.99 9.93 -6.82
C GLU A 222 -19.45 8.58 -6.31
N LEU A 223 -18.12 8.41 -6.29
CA LEU A 223 -17.48 7.20 -5.75
C LEU A 223 -17.35 7.22 -4.22
N GLY A 224 -17.56 8.37 -3.57
CA GLY A 224 -17.47 8.51 -2.12
C GLY A 224 -16.05 8.37 -1.56
N LEU A 225 -15.01 8.56 -2.39
CA LEU A 225 -13.62 8.43 -1.95
C LEU A 225 -13.24 9.55 -0.97
N PRO A 226 -12.40 9.27 0.04
CA PRO A 226 -12.08 10.25 1.09
C PRO A 226 -11.32 11.47 0.54
N LEU A 227 -10.50 11.27 -0.50
CA LEU A 227 -9.78 12.30 -1.24
C LEU A 227 -10.00 12.09 -2.74
N GLY A 228 -9.92 13.18 -3.50
CA GLY A 228 -9.83 13.12 -4.95
C GLY A 228 -8.55 12.40 -5.38
N ILE A 229 -8.55 11.86 -6.60
CA ILE A 229 -7.44 11.05 -7.14
C ILE A 229 -6.16 11.88 -7.21
N PHE A 230 -6.23 13.12 -7.71
CA PHE A 230 -5.06 13.98 -7.82
C PHE A 230 -4.67 14.61 -6.47
N ILE A 231 -5.65 14.93 -5.60
CA ILE A 231 -5.36 15.34 -4.22
C ILE A 231 -4.58 14.24 -3.48
N LEU A 232 -4.99 12.97 -3.61
CA LEU A 232 -4.30 11.85 -2.98
C LEU A 232 -2.88 11.68 -3.51
N GLN A 233 -2.69 11.82 -4.83
CA GLN A 233 -1.36 11.78 -5.43
C GLN A 233 -0.44 12.86 -4.85
N ASP A 234 -0.91 14.11 -4.77
CA ASP A 234 -0.14 15.20 -4.19
C ASP A 234 0.14 15.01 -2.68
N PHE A 235 -0.79 14.39 -1.95
CA PHE A 235 -0.63 14.07 -0.53
C PHE A 235 0.44 13.01 -0.30
N THR A 236 0.43 11.93 -1.08
CA THR A 236 1.46 10.88 -1.03
C THR A 236 2.82 11.41 -1.45
N GLY A 237 2.85 12.27 -2.48
CA GLY A 237 4.06 12.79 -3.09
C GLY A 237 4.26 12.23 -4.50
N LEU A 238 4.42 13.11 -5.47
CA LEU A 238 4.43 12.74 -6.89
C LEU A 238 5.66 11.94 -7.31
N ASP A 239 6.81 12.18 -6.70
CA ASP A 239 8.02 11.38 -6.90
C ASP A 239 7.87 9.96 -6.37
N VAL A 240 7.20 9.77 -5.22
CA VAL A 240 6.92 8.43 -4.67
C VAL A 240 6.02 7.65 -5.63
N ASN A 241 4.95 8.28 -6.11
CA ASN A 241 4.04 7.67 -7.10
C ASN A 241 4.79 7.33 -8.40
N TYR A 242 5.61 8.25 -8.91
CA TYR A 242 6.38 8.06 -10.13
C TYR A 242 7.38 6.90 -10.02
N LEU A 243 8.16 6.85 -8.92
CA LEU A 243 9.13 5.79 -8.70
C LEU A 243 8.46 4.43 -8.52
N ALA A 244 7.35 4.36 -7.80
CA ALA A 244 6.59 3.13 -7.62
C ALA A 244 6.01 2.62 -8.96
N MET A 245 5.40 3.51 -9.76
CA MET A 245 4.88 3.16 -11.08
C MET A 245 6.01 2.69 -12.01
N LYS A 246 7.13 3.41 -12.05
CA LYS A 246 8.30 3.02 -12.84
C LYS A 246 8.81 1.63 -12.45
N ALA A 247 8.98 1.38 -11.15
CA ALA A 247 9.43 0.09 -10.63
C ALA A 247 8.47 -1.06 -10.96
N MET A 248 7.16 -0.79 -11.03
CA MET A 248 6.15 -1.75 -11.46
C MET A 248 6.21 -2.02 -12.97
N ASN A 249 6.36 -0.97 -13.79
CA ASN A 249 6.44 -1.07 -15.25
C ASN A 249 7.68 -1.82 -15.72
N GLU A 250 8.84 -1.57 -15.09
CA GLU A 250 10.08 -2.33 -15.33
C GLU A 250 9.93 -3.83 -15.05
N ARG A 251 8.88 -4.22 -14.29
CA ARG A 251 8.56 -5.61 -13.93
C ARG A 251 7.30 -6.13 -14.63
N GLY A 252 6.90 -5.51 -15.74
CA GLY A 252 5.83 -6.01 -16.61
C GLY A 252 4.42 -5.61 -16.20
N TYR A 253 4.25 -4.64 -15.29
CA TYR A 253 2.95 -3.97 -15.15
C TYR A 253 2.75 -3.03 -16.34
N ASN A 254 1.75 -3.30 -17.18
CA ASN A 254 1.43 -2.42 -18.30
C ASN A 254 0.50 -1.30 -17.82
N SER A 255 0.91 -0.05 -18.00
CA SER A 255 0.16 1.14 -17.57
C SER A 255 0.24 2.26 -18.61
N TYR A 256 -0.63 3.26 -18.48
CA TYR A 256 -0.49 4.48 -19.25
C TYR A 256 0.68 5.32 -18.71
N TYR A 257 1.52 5.84 -19.61
CA TYR A 257 2.63 6.69 -19.23
C TYR A 257 2.17 8.15 -19.02
N CYS A 258 2.03 8.54 -17.76
CA CYS A 258 1.60 9.88 -17.35
C CYS A 258 2.75 10.90 -17.47
N LEU A 259 2.80 11.63 -18.59
CA LEU A 259 3.86 12.61 -18.88
C LEU A 259 3.83 13.80 -17.90
N SER A 260 2.65 14.23 -17.50
CA SER A 260 2.41 15.31 -16.53
C SER A 260 2.98 14.96 -15.15
N LEU A 261 2.87 13.71 -14.72
CA LEU A 261 3.50 13.22 -13.49
C LEU A 261 5.02 13.32 -13.58
N GLU A 262 5.62 12.79 -14.66
CA GLU A 262 7.08 12.85 -14.86
C GLU A 262 7.58 14.30 -14.89
N ASN A 263 6.92 15.19 -15.65
CA ASN A 263 7.30 16.60 -15.75
C ASN A 263 7.22 17.32 -14.41
N LYS A 264 6.21 17.03 -13.58
CA LYS A 264 6.10 17.58 -12.22
C LYS A 264 7.24 17.12 -11.34
N VAL A 265 7.63 15.84 -11.41
CA VAL A 265 8.80 15.32 -10.69
C VAL A 265 10.09 16.01 -11.14
N LYS A 266 10.32 16.12 -12.46
CA LYS A 266 11.49 16.80 -13.05
C LYS A 266 11.60 18.27 -12.63
N THR A 267 10.46 18.94 -12.42
CA THR A 267 10.40 20.35 -12.01
C THR A 267 10.23 20.56 -10.51
N ASN A 268 10.44 19.52 -9.69
CA ASN A 268 10.32 19.55 -8.24
C ASN A 268 8.94 20.02 -7.71
N GLN A 269 7.89 19.79 -8.48
CA GLN A 269 6.49 19.97 -8.07
C GLN A 269 5.95 18.66 -7.49
N LEU A 270 6.42 18.31 -6.30
CA LEU A 270 6.20 17.00 -5.66
C LEU A 270 4.91 16.90 -4.83
N GLY A 271 3.96 17.85 -4.97
CA GLY A 271 2.71 17.88 -4.21
C GLY A 271 2.84 18.63 -2.89
N VAL A 272 2.26 18.10 -1.81
CA VAL A 272 2.20 18.78 -0.50
C VAL A 272 3.60 19.13 0.00
N LYS A 273 4.56 18.20 -0.11
CA LYS A 273 5.91 18.38 0.46
C LYS A 273 6.74 19.48 -0.20
N SER A 274 6.45 19.84 -1.46
CA SER A 274 7.07 20.98 -2.15
C SER A 274 6.16 22.21 -2.19
N GLY A 275 4.93 22.11 -1.67
CA GLY A 275 3.93 23.17 -1.71
C GLY A 275 3.18 23.28 -3.05
N LYS A 276 3.50 22.44 -4.04
CA LYS A 276 2.89 22.46 -5.37
C LYS A 276 3.03 21.11 -6.08
N GLY A 277 1.95 20.62 -6.68
CA GLY A 277 1.88 19.44 -7.54
C GLY A 277 0.79 19.62 -8.58
N PHE A 278 -0.24 18.78 -8.58
CA PHE A 278 -1.49 19.00 -9.33
C PHE A 278 -2.30 20.18 -8.76
N TYR A 279 -2.25 20.36 -7.45
CA TYR A 279 -2.77 21.51 -6.71
C TYR A 279 -1.64 22.36 -6.13
N THR A 280 -1.99 23.53 -5.59
CA THR A 280 -1.06 24.41 -4.86
C THR A 280 -1.43 24.42 -3.39
N TYR A 281 -0.44 24.40 -2.51
CA TYR A 281 -0.59 24.34 -1.07
C TYR A 281 0.02 25.59 -0.40
N PRO A 282 -0.46 26.00 0.78
CA PRO A 282 -0.06 27.28 1.38
C PRO A 282 1.44 27.38 1.62
N THR A 283 2.06 26.29 2.11
CA THR A 283 3.49 26.18 2.36
C THR A 283 3.94 24.73 2.16
N PRO A 284 5.20 24.47 1.80
CA PRO A 284 5.76 23.13 1.73
C PRO A 284 5.49 22.33 3.02
N GLY A 285 5.01 21.09 2.86
CA GLY A 285 4.70 20.17 3.95
C GLY A 285 3.36 20.40 4.66
N LYS A 286 2.63 21.49 4.36
CA LYS A 286 1.34 21.78 4.99
C LYS A 286 0.18 21.33 4.12
N PHE A 287 -0.41 20.19 4.44
CA PHE A 287 -1.64 19.73 3.79
C PHE A 287 -2.84 20.55 4.25
N ILE A 288 -3.50 21.21 3.30
CA ILE A 288 -4.87 21.67 3.42
C ILE A 288 -5.62 21.03 2.26
N LYS A 289 -6.68 20.26 2.57
CA LYS A 289 -7.47 19.57 1.55
C LYS A 289 -8.06 20.61 0.58
N PRO A 290 -7.73 20.56 -0.73
CA PRO A 290 -8.34 21.44 -1.71
C PRO A 290 -9.87 21.29 -1.71
N ILE A 291 -10.58 22.41 -1.82
CA ILE A 291 -12.03 22.44 -1.92
C ILE A 291 -12.38 22.16 -3.38
N ILE A 292 -13.06 21.05 -3.64
CA ILE A 292 -13.50 20.69 -4.98
C ILE A 292 -14.93 21.19 -5.20
N PRO A 293 -15.20 22.06 -6.18
CA PRO A 293 -16.56 22.56 -6.42
C PRO A 293 -17.50 21.44 -6.88
N ARG A 294 -18.72 21.37 -6.32
CA ARG A 294 -19.72 20.34 -6.67
C ARG A 294 -20.26 20.46 -8.10
N ASP A 295 -20.24 21.65 -8.68
CA ASP A 295 -20.66 21.91 -10.07
C ASP A 295 -19.73 21.28 -11.12
N LYS A 296 -18.56 20.75 -10.70
CA LYS A 296 -17.66 19.95 -11.53
C LYS A 296 -18.12 18.49 -11.68
N LEU A 297 -19.10 18.04 -10.89
CA LEU A 297 -19.66 16.69 -10.97
C LEU A 297 -20.51 16.50 -12.25
N GLY A 298 -20.59 15.26 -12.75
CA GLY A 298 -21.49 14.87 -13.85
C GLY A 298 -20.91 15.05 -15.25
N LYS A 299 -19.64 15.44 -15.35
CA LYS A 299 -18.90 15.56 -16.62
C LYS A 299 -18.18 14.28 -17.03
N ILE A 300 -17.87 13.43 -16.05
CA ILE A 300 -17.25 12.11 -16.22
C ILE A 300 -18.17 11.08 -15.57
N ASN A 301 -18.38 9.94 -16.22
CA ASN A 301 -19.06 8.81 -15.60
C ASN A 301 -18.09 8.10 -14.64
N ALA A 302 -18.45 7.91 -13.38
CA ALA A 302 -17.60 7.24 -12.39
C ALA A 302 -17.15 5.84 -12.81
N LEU A 303 -17.93 5.11 -13.61
CA LEU A 303 -17.54 3.81 -14.19
C LEU A 303 -16.23 3.91 -14.99
N ILE A 304 -15.98 5.02 -15.69
CA ILE A 304 -14.73 5.21 -16.43
C ILE A 304 -13.52 5.16 -15.49
N LEU A 305 -13.65 5.74 -14.29
CA LEU A 305 -12.57 5.79 -13.31
C LEU A 305 -12.39 4.45 -12.59
N ILE A 306 -13.49 3.84 -12.12
CA ILE A 306 -13.41 2.67 -11.25
C ILE A 306 -13.28 1.35 -12.02
N SER A 307 -13.74 1.26 -13.27
CA SER A 307 -13.69 0.00 -14.04
C SER A 307 -12.27 -0.55 -14.20
N PRO A 308 -11.23 0.26 -14.50
CA PRO A 308 -9.83 -0.22 -14.49
C PRO A 308 -9.40 -0.87 -13.17
N ALA A 309 -9.80 -0.31 -12.02
CA ALA A 309 -9.49 -0.86 -10.71
C ALA A 309 -10.24 -2.18 -10.45
N ILE A 310 -11.52 -2.26 -10.85
CA ILE A 310 -12.31 -3.49 -10.81
C ILE A 310 -11.68 -4.57 -11.70
N ASN A 311 -11.20 -4.20 -12.88
CA ASN A 311 -10.55 -5.13 -13.80
C ASN A 311 -9.29 -5.74 -13.18
N GLU A 312 -8.49 -4.93 -12.49
CA GLU A 312 -7.29 -5.39 -11.79
C GLU A 312 -7.64 -6.27 -10.58
N ALA A 313 -8.71 -5.94 -9.85
CA ALA A 313 -9.23 -6.78 -8.78
C ALA A 313 -9.70 -8.16 -9.30
N ALA A 314 -10.35 -8.21 -10.46
CA ALA A 314 -10.73 -9.46 -11.12
C ALA A 314 -9.49 -10.28 -11.53
N TYR A 315 -8.46 -9.64 -12.07
CA TYR A 315 -7.16 -10.27 -12.35
C TYR A 315 -6.54 -10.88 -11.09
N LEU A 316 -6.51 -10.13 -9.99
CA LEU A 316 -5.97 -10.58 -8.70
C LEU A 316 -6.70 -11.83 -8.19
N LEU A 317 -8.04 -11.82 -8.27
CA LEU A 317 -8.88 -12.94 -7.85
C LEU A 317 -8.68 -14.17 -8.76
N ARG A 318 -8.79 -14.00 -10.08
CA ARG A 318 -8.66 -15.09 -11.07
C ARG A 318 -7.29 -15.78 -11.00
N ASN A 319 -6.24 -15.03 -10.70
CA ASN A 319 -4.88 -15.56 -10.57
C ASN A 319 -4.55 -16.05 -9.15
N ASN A 320 -5.54 -16.16 -8.25
CA ASN A 320 -5.35 -16.60 -6.86
C ASN A 320 -4.26 -15.80 -6.15
N ILE A 321 -4.22 -14.47 -6.37
CA ILE A 321 -3.29 -13.57 -5.68
C ILE A 321 -3.84 -13.20 -4.30
N ALA A 322 -5.14 -12.93 -4.22
CA ALA A 322 -5.85 -12.63 -2.99
C ALA A 322 -7.30 -13.11 -3.11
N SER A 323 -7.91 -13.45 -1.99
CA SER A 323 -9.35 -13.74 -1.94
C SER A 323 -10.17 -12.47 -2.17
N LYS A 324 -11.46 -12.62 -2.54
CA LYS A 324 -12.35 -11.46 -2.74
C LYS A 324 -12.51 -10.65 -1.45
N GLU A 325 -12.56 -11.31 -0.30
CA GLU A 325 -12.66 -10.69 1.01
C GLU A 325 -11.40 -9.87 1.34
N GLU A 326 -10.22 -10.38 1.00
CA GLU A 326 -8.95 -9.66 1.19
C GLU A 326 -8.82 -8.45 0.28
N ILE A 327 -9.20 -8.60 -0.98
CA ILE A 327 -9.23 -7.49 -1.97
C ILE A 327 -10.09 -6.34 -1.44
N ASP A 328 -11.33 -6.63 -1.05
CA ASP A 328 -12.25 -5.60 -0.59
C ASP A 328 -11.84 -5.01 0.76
N LYS A 329 -11.34 -5.84 1.68
CA LYS A 329 -10.77 -5.37 2.95
C LYS A 329 -9.57 -4.46 2.73
N GLY A 330 -8.71 -4.77 1.75
CA GLY A 330 -7.57 -3.94 1.38
C GLY A 330 -7.98 -2.57 0.87
N CYS A 331 -8.96 -2.49 -0.03
CA CYS A 331 -9.50 -1.21 -0.49
C CYS A 331 -10.11 -0.40 0.65
N LYS A 332 -10.92 -1.04 1.51
CA LYS A 332 -11.58 -0.36 2.64
C LYS A 332 -10.59 0.17 3.67
N LEU A 333 -9.62 -0.64 4.10
CA LEU A 333 -8.70 -0.28 5.19
C LEU A 333 -7.44 0.45 4.72
N GLY A 334 -6.94 0.13 3.52
CA GLY A 334 -5.71 0.71 2.97
C GLY A 334 -5.95 2.02 2.23
N LEU A 335 -7.05 2.12 1.48
CA LEU A 335 -7.40 3.30 0.70
C LEU A 335 -8.51 4.15 1.34
N GLY A 336 -9.13 3.66 2.43
CA GLY A 336 -10.23 4.34 3.09
C GLY A 336 -11.51 4.39 2.25
N TRP A 337 -11.67 3.49 1.29
CA TRP A 337 -12.85 3.47 0.44
C TRP A 337 -14.09 3.10 1.26
N PRO A 338 -15.26 3.70 0.96
CA PRO A 338 -16.50 3.42 1.69
C PRO A 338 -16.98 1.98 1.47
N MET A 339 -16.54 1.34 0.38
CA MET A 339 -16.94 0.02 -0.06
C MET A 339 -15.75 -0.68 -0.74
N GLY A 340 -15.73 -2.01 -0.70
CA GLY A 340 -14.78 -2.82 -1.45
C GLY A 340 -14.91 -2.65 -2.96
N VAL A 341 -13.83 -2.86 -3.71
CA VAL A 341 -13.83 -2.68 -5.17
C VAL A 341 -14.73 -3.70 -5.89
N LEU A 342 -14.81 -4.94 -5.38
CA LEU A 342 -15.67 -5.99 -5.94
C LEU A 342 -17.13 -5.78 -5.52
N GLU A 343 -17.37 -5.30 -4.29
CA GLU A 343 -18.68 -4.81 -3.85
C GLU A 343 -19.18 -3.66 -4.75
N ILE A 344 -18.30 -2.71 -5.11
CA ILE A 344 -18.62 -1.62 -6.05
C ILE A 344 -18.96 -2.17 -7.44
N ALA A 345 -18.21 -3.16 -7.93
CA ALA A 345 -18.48 -3.82 -9.21
C ALA A 345 -19.89 -4.43 -9.25
N ASP A 346 -20.29 -5.11 -8.17
CA ASP A 346 -21.61 -5.69 -8.04
C ASP A 346 -22.73 -4.64 -7.92
N GLN A 347 -22.44 -3.48 -7.33
CA GLN A 347 -23.39 -2.37 -7.20
C GLN A 347 -23.67 -1.69 -8.55
N TYR A 348 -22.63 -1.41 -9.34
CA TYR A 348 -22.79 -0.79 -10.66
C TYR A 348 -23.31 -1.77 -11.72
N GLY A 349 -22.91 -3.04 -11.62
CA GLY A 349 -23.22 -4.09 -12.60
C GLY A 349 -22.00 -4.46 -13.44
N ILE A 350 -21.63 -5.74 -13.40
CA ILE A 350 -20.41 -6.26 -14.04
C ILE A 350 -20.45 -6.13 -15.56
N ASP A 351 -21.63 -6.21 -16.18
CA ASP A 351 -21.82 -5.95 -17.61
C ASP A 351 -21.56 -4.49 -18.00
N GLU A 352 -21.96 -3.52 -17.17
CA GLU A 352 -21.63 -2.10 -17.42
C GLU A 352 -20.13 -1.83 -17.23
N VAL A 353 -19.47 -2.55 -16.31
CA VAL A 353 -18.01 -2.53 -16.17
C VAL A 353 -17.34 -3.07 -17.44
N VAL A 354 -17.73 -4.25 -17.91
CA VAL A 354 -17.18 -4.87 -19.13
C VAL A 354 -17.41 -3.99 -20.36
N LYS A 355 -18.60 -3.41 -20.50
CA LYS A 355 -18.93 -2.47 -21.58
C LYS A 355 -18.09 -1.20 -21.52
N THR A 356 -17.87 -0.66 -20.32
CA THR A 356 -17.01 0.52 -20.13
C THR A 356 -15.57 0.20 -20.51
N LEU A 357 -15.00 -0.90 -20.00
CA LEU A 357 -13.65 -1.37 -20.36
C LEU A 357 -13.50 -1.59 -21.86
N SER A 358 -14.47 -2.27 -22.49
CA SER A 358 -14.48 -2.49 -23.94
C SER A 358 -14.49 -1.18 -24.72
N THR A 359 -15.26 -0.18 -24.26
CA THR A 359 -15.26 1.17 -24.85
C THR A 359 -13.90 1.85 -24.68
N LEU A 360 -13.26 1.73 -23.51
CA LEU A 360 -11.93 2.29 -23.27
C LEU A 360 -10.88 1.68 -24.21
N VAL A 361 -10.94 0.37 -24.43
CA VAL A 361 -10.05 -0.32 -25.37
C VAL A 361 -10.34 0.11 -26.80
N SER A 362 -11.59 0.01 -27.26
CA SER A 362 -11.91 0.18 -28.68
C SER A 362 -11.85 1.63 -29.15
N ARG A 363 -12.19 2.59 -28.28
CA ARG A 363 -12.27 4.01 -28.63
C ARG A 363 -10.98 4.77 -28.35
N TYR A 364 -10.21 4.32 -27.36
CA TYR A 364 -9.02 5.04 -26.87
C TYR A 364 -7.74 4.22 -26.97
N GLU A 365 -7.80 3.02 -27.56
CA GLU A 365 -6.66 2.12 -27.80
C GLU A 365 -5.91 1.71 -26.51
N LEU A 366 -6.60 1.76 -25.36
CA LEU A 366 -6.05 1.41 -24.05
C LEU A 366 -6.04 -0.11 -23.84
N ASN A 367 -5.30 -0.84 -24.68
CA ASN A 367 -5.29 -2.31 -24.72
C ASN A 367 -4.92 -2.99 -23.38
N TYR A 368 -4.20 -2.30 -22.50
CA TYR A 368 -3.90 -2.82 -21.15
C TYR A 368 -5.13 -2.88 -20.23
N LEU A 369 -6.27 -2.32 -20.66
CA LEU A 369 -7.57 -2.35 -19.99
C LEU A 369 -8.55 -3.36 -20.60
N ASN A 370 -8.07 -4.31 -21.40
CA ASN A 370 -8.91 -5.42 -21.88
C ASN A 370 -9.68 -6.06 -20.71
N PRO A 371 -11.00 -6.26 -20.83
CA PRO A 371 -11.80 -6.87 -19.77
C PRO A 371 -11.21 -8.22 -19.35
N ASP A 372 -11.02 -8.41 -18.05
CA ASP A 372 -10.46 -9.65 -17.52
C ASP A 372 -11.42 -10.81 -17.84
N PRO A 373 -10.90 -12.00 -18.23
CA PRO A 373 -11.72 -13.16 -18.54
C PRO A 373 -12.74 -13.53 -17.46
N LEU A 374 -12.44 -13.28 -16.18
CA LEU A 374 -13.38 -13.53 -15.09
C LEU A 374 -14.63 -12.65 -15.22
N LEU A 375 -14.47 -11.37 -15.53
CA LEU A 375 -15.61 -10.46 -15.71
C LEU A 375 -16.48 -10.89 -16.90
N ILE A 376 -15.85 -11.25 -18.02
CA ILE A 376 -16.56 -11.74 -19.21
C ILE A 376 -17.36 -13.01 -18.88
N GLN A 377 -16.73 -13.96 -18.19
CA GLN A 377 -17.40 -15.19 -17.74
C GLN A 377 -18.62 -14.87 -16.87
N MET A 378 -18.47 -13.96 -15.90
CA MET A 378 -19.56 -13.57 -15.00
C MET A 378 -20.74 -12.94 -15.76
N VAL A 379 -20.48 -12.12 -16.78
CA VAL A 379 -21.54 -11.58 -17.65
C VAL A 379 -22.28 -12.70 -18.38
N ASN A 380 -21.55 -13.65 -18.97
CA ASN A 380 -22.15 -14.79 -19.69
C ASN A 380 -22.99 -15.69 -18.78
N GLU A 381 -22.63 -15.79 -17.50
CA GLU A 381 -23.37 -16.56 -16.49
C GLU A 381 -24.51 -15.76 -15.83
N ASN A 382 -24.82 -14.56 -16.32
CA ASN A 382 -25.78 -13.62 -15.74
C ASN A 382 -25.51 -13.31 -14.26
N LYS A 383 -24.25 -13.30 -13.85
CA LYS A 383 -23.78 -12.88 -12.52
C LYS A 383 -23.39 -11.40 -12.58
N LEU A 384 -24.40 -10.53 -12.60
CA LEU A 384 -24.26 -9.10 -12.83
C LEU A 384 -24.25 -8.26 -11.53
N GLY A 385 -24.12 -8.90 -10.37
CA GLY A 385 -24.19 -8.23 -9.08
C GLY A 385 -25.63 -8.03 -8.60
N VAL A 386 -25.88 -6.91 -7.92
CA VAL A 386 -27.15 -6.62 -7.22
C VAL A 386 -28.37 -6.81 -8.13
N LYS A 387 -28.30 -6.32 -9.38
CA LYS A 387 -29.43 -6.37 -10.31
C LYS A 387 -29.84 -7.78 -10.79
N SER A 388 -28.98 -8.77 -10.57
CA SER A 388 -29.23 -10.18 -10.93
C SER A 388 -29.32 -11.10 -9.71
N GLY A 389 -29.19 -10.55 -8.50
CA GLY A 389 -29.10 -11.31 -7.25
C GLY A 389 -27.76 -12.02 -7.02
N LYS A 390 -26.82 -11.97 -7.98
CA LYS A 390 -25.53 -12.65 -7.85
C LYS A 390 -24.44 -11.97 -8.67
N GLY A 391 -23.26 -11.77 -8.09
CA GLY A 391 -22.04 -11.26 -8.72
C GLY A 391 -20.81 -11.88 -8.08
N PHE A 392 -19.88 -11.06 -7.60
CA PHE A 392 -18.81 -11.50 -6.69
C PHE A 392 -19.38 -11.96 -5.34
N TYR A 393 -20.48 -11.35 -4.92
CA TYR A 393 -21.29 -11.69 -3.76
C TYR A 393 -22.69 -12.15 -4.16
N THR A 394 -23.44 -12.70 -3.21
CA THR A 394 -24.85 -13.10 -3.42
C THR A 394 -25.75 -12.11 -2.71
N TYR A 395 -26.80 -11.66 -3.40
CA TYR A 395 -27.74 -10.64 -2.94
C TYR A 395 -29.14 -11.25 -2.88
N SER A 396 -29.82 -11.00 -1.75
CA SER A 396 -31.18 -11.48 -1.47
C SER A 396 -32.25 -10.58 -2.06
#